data_AF-A0A3D2UTC8-F1
#
_entry.id   AF-A0A3D2UTC8-F1
#
_cell.length_a   1.000
_cell.length_b   1.000
_cell.length_c   1.000
_cell.angle_alpha   90.00
_cell.angle_beta   90.00
_cell.angle_gamma   90.00
#
_symmetry.space_group_name_H-M   'P 1'
#
loop_
_entity.id
_entity.type
_entity.pdbx_description
1 polymer ?
#
loop_
_entity_poly.entity_id
_entity_poly.type
_entity_poly.pdbx_seq_one_letter_code
_entity_poly.pdbx_strand_id
1 'polypeptide(L)'
;IHLFMAPLNFGLKPERKSIGQLSYINLDDTSIEQFGAATMKDLGWEQIMDSYACIQCFRCQEVCPAYNTGKILSPAALEINKR
;
A
#
# COMPACT_ATOMS: atom_id res chain seq x y z
N ILE A 1 -13.38 -4.07 10.80
CA ILE A 1 -13.92 -3.76 9.44
C ILE A 1 -13.48 -4.76 8.36
N HIS A 2 -12.37 -5.50 8.56
CA HIS A 2 -11.89 -6.54 7.64
C HIS A 2 -12.97 -7.38 6.95
N LEU A 3 -13.92 -7.93 7.71
CA LEU A 3 -14.97 -8.84 7.23
C LEU A 3 -15.80 -8.27 6.06
N PHE A 4 -15.99 -6.95 6.00
CA PHE A 4 -16.75 -6.28 4.94
C PHE A 4 -15.86 -5.66 3.86
N MET A 5 -14.75 -5.02 4.24
CA MET A 5 -13.88 -4.36 3.27
C MET A 5 -13.03 -5.34 2.46
N ALA A 6 -12.67 -6.49 3.01
CA ALA A 6 -11.89 -7.48 2.27
C ALA A 6 -12.62 -8.03 1.02
N PRO A 7 -13.88 -8.52 1.10
CA PRO A 7 -14.60 -8.99 -0.09
C PRO A 7 -14.92 -7.85 -1.06
N LEU A 8 -15.28 -6.65 -0.56
CA LEU A 8 -15.54 -5.48 -1.40
C LEU A 8 -14.30 -5.08 -2.20
N ASN A 9 -13.16 -4.97 -1.53
CA ASN A 9 -11.89 -4.64 -2.16
C ASN A 9 -11.47 -5.73 -3.14
N PHE A 10 -11.61 -7.01 -2.79
CA PHE A 10 -11.27 -8.10 -3.71
C PHE A 10 -12.13 -8.08 -4.99
N GLY A 11 -13.42 -7.74 -4.88
CA GLY A 11 -14.34 -7.68 -6.01
C GLY A 11 -14.20 -6.42 -6.88
N LEU A 12 -13.81 -5.28 -6.30
CA LEU A 12 -13.73 -4.00 -7.01
C LEU A 12 -12.31 -3.58 -7.40
N LYS A 13 -11.26 -4.19 -6.84
CA LYS A 13 -9.88 -3.78 -7.10
C LYS A 13 -9.52 -3.90 -8.59
N PRO A 14 -8.74 -2.94 -9.13
CA PRO A 14 -8.17 -3.06 -10.46
C PRO A 14 -7.11 -4.17 -10.51
N GLU A 15 -6.76 -4.58 -11.73
CA GLU A 15 -5.68 -5.54 -11.95
C GLU A 15 -4.32 -4.95 -11.52
N ARG A 16 -3.64 -5.64 -10.60
CA ARG A 16 -2.32 -5.25 -10.06
C ARG A 16 -1.38 -6.45 -10.09
N LYS A 17 -0.10 -6.24 -10.38
CA LYS A 17 0.89 -7.34 -10.43
C LYS A 17 1.22 -7.85 -9.02
N SER A 18 1.23 -6.97 -8.02
CA SER A 18 1.51 -7.34 -6.64
C SER A 18 0.65 -6.56 -5.64
N ILE A 19 0.52 -7.12 -4.44
CA ILE A 19 -0.15 -6.47 -3.30
C ILE A 19 0.75 -5.30 -2.85
N GLY A 20 0.19 -4.10 -2.75
CA GLY A 20 0.93 -2.89 -2.37
C GLY A 20 1.69 -2.21 -3.51
N GLN A 21 1.48 -2.62 -4.76
CA GLN A 21 2.03 -1.92 -5.93
C GLN A 21 1.41 -0.52 -6.06
N LEU A 22 2.27 0.50 -6.21
CA LEU A 22 1.84 1.86 -6.56
C LEU A 22 1.51 1.96 -8.07
N SER A 23 0.77 3.00 -8.42
CA SER A 23 0.47 3.34 -9.82
C SER A 23 1.75 3.46 -10.63
N TYR A 24 1.68 3.05 -11.90
CA TYR A 24 2.82 3.16 -12.80
C TYR A 24 3.17 4.64 -13.03
N ILE A 25 4.45 4.97 -12.92
CA ILE A 25 5.00 6.30 -13.19
C ILE A 25 6.01 6.15 -14.32
N ASN A 26 5.90 7.01 -15.34
CA ASN A 26 6.88 7.09 -16.41
C ASN A 26 8.07 7.96 -15.95
N LEU A 27 9.22 7.34 -15.70
CA LEU A 27 10.40 8.04 -15.19
C LEU A 27 11.08 8.95 -16.24
N ASP A 28 10.74 8.79 -17.52
CA ASP A 28 11.28 9.63 -18.60
C ASP A 28 10.48 10.93 -18.78
N ASP A 29 9.33 11.06 -18.13
CA ASP A 29 8.50 12.27 -18.16
C ASP A 29 9.04 13.32 -17.18
N THR A 30 9.63 14.38 -17.72
CA THR A 30 10.22 15.47 -16.95
C THR A 30 9.19 16.40 -16.29
N SER A 31 7.90 16.22 -16.55
CA SER A 31 6.83 17.01 -15.90
C SER A 31 6.42 16.47 -14.52
N ILE A 32 6.88 15.26 -14.17
CA ILE A 32 6.51 14.61 -12.91
C ILE A 32 7.43 15.07 -11.78
N GLU A 33 6.86 15.77 -10.80
CA GLU A 33 7.60 16.28 -9.64
C GLU A 33 7.54 15.35 -8.42
N GLN A 34 6.62 14.38 -8.42
CA GLN A 34 6.38 13.49 -7.28
C GLN A 34 6.54 12.02 -7.66
N PHE A 35 7.40 11.32 -6.93
CA PHE A 35 7.64 9.89 -7.08
C PHE A 35 7.15 9.14 -5.85
N GLY A 36 6.24 8.19 -6.07
CA GLY A 36 5.64 7.41 -5.00
C GLY A 36 4.61 8.18 -4.17
N ALA A 37 4.43 7.79 -2.92
CA ALA A 37 3.42 8.35 -2.01
C ALA A 37 4.08 8.93 -0.76
N ALA A 38 3.80 10.20 -0.43
CA ALA A 38 4.27 10.87 0.77
C ALA A 38 3.14 11.01 1.81
N THR A 39 1.91 11.16 1.35
CA THR A 39 0.70 11.33 2.15
C THR A 39 -0.35 10.29 1.78
N MET A 40 -1.37 10.14 2.62
CA MET A 40 -2.48 9.21 2.34
C MET A 40 -3.30 9.59 1.10
N LYS A 41 -3.25 10.86 0.67
CA LYS A 41 -3.97 11.34 -0.52
C LYS A 41 -3.27 10.94 -1.83
N ASP A 42 -2.00 10.56 -1.74
CA ASP A 42 -1.21 10.11 -2.89
C ASP A 42 -1.45 8.63 -3.20
N LEU A 43 -2.13 7.92 -2.28
CA LEU A 43 -2.52 6.54 -2.45
C LEU A 43 -3.82 6.44 -3.25
N GLY A 44 -3.88 5.44 -4.12
CA GLY A 44 -5.10 5.03 -4.77
C GLY A 44 -6.14 4.54 -3.77
N TRP A 45 -7.41 4.64 -4.14
CA TRP A 45 -8.53 4.22 -3.29
C TRP A 45 -8.42 2.74 -2.88
N GLU A 46 -7.88 1.88 -3.75
CA GLU A 46 -7.65 0.47 -3.49
C GLU A 46 -6.61 0.22 -2.39
N GLN A 47 -5.55 1.03 -2.34
CA GLN A 47 -4.52 0.96 -1.28
C GLN A 47 -5.08 1.48 0.05
N ILE A 48 -5.94 2.50 -0.01
CA ILE A 48 -6.68 2.97 1.17
C ILE A 48 -7.62 1.86 1.68
N MET A 49 -8.33 1.15 0.81
CA MET A 49 -9.19 0.04 1.24
C MET A 49 -8.42 -1.17 1.79
N ASP A 50 -7.23 -1.46 1.28
CA ASP A 50 -6.34 -2.51 1.81
C ASP A 50 -6.06 -2.29 3.32
N SER A 51 -5.91 -1.04 3.77
CA SER A 51 -5.71 -0.69 5.19
C SER A 51 -6.87 -1.16 6.09
N TYR A 52 -8.11 -1.04 5.61
CA TYR A 52 -9.32 -1.48 6.33
C TYR A 52 -9.50 -3.00 6.29
N ALA A 53 -8.91 -3.67 5.30
CA ALA A 53 -8.83 -5.12 5.20
C ALA A 53 -7.71 -5.73 6.04
N CYS A 54 -6.87 -4.94 6.73
CA CYS A 54 -5.78 -5.45 7.55
C CYS A 54 -6.27 -6.30 8.76
N ILE A 55 -5.64 -7.46 8.96
CA ILE A 55 -5.82 -8.39 10.10
C ILE A 55 -4.58 -8.50 11.00
N GLN A 56 -3.62 -7.58 10.87
CA GLN A 56 -2.41 -7.55 11.70
C GLN A 56 -1.54 -8.81 11.60
N CYS A 57 -1.51 -9.46 10.43
CA CYS A 57 -0.74 -10.69 10.19
C CYS A 57 0.76 -10.47 9.93
N PHE A 58 1.26 -9.23 9.97
CA PHE A 58 2.66 -8.84 9.70
C PHE A 58 3.26 -9.24 8.33
N ARG A 59 2.54 -9.95 7.45
CA ARG A 59 3.05 -10.36 6.13
C ARG A 59 3.52 -9.20 5.24
N CYS A 60 2.88 -8.03 5.34
CA CYS A 60 3.32 -6.84 4.61
C CYS A 60 4.70 -6.35 5.06
N GLN A 61 5.09 -6.61 6.31
CA GLN A 61 6.40 -6.29 6.85
C GLN A 61 7.48 -7.21 6.29
N GLU A 62 7.23 -8.52 6.35
CA GLU A 62 8.20 -9.57 5.97
C GLU A 62 8.62 -9.48 4.50
N VAL A 63 7.69 -9.08 3.63
CA VAL A 63 7.95 -8.96 2.18
C VAL A 63 8.41 -7.58 1.77
N CYS A 64 8.47 -6.60 2.68
CA CYS A 64 8.81 -5.23 2.33
C CYS A 64 10.30 -5.09 1.98
N PRO A 65 10.66 -4.69 0.75
CA PRO A 65 12.06 -4.55 0.35
C PRO A 65 12.80 -3.46 1.16
N ALA A 66 12.11 -2.37 1.49
CA ALA A 66 12.68 -1.31 2.30
C ALA A 66 13.02 -1.80 3.72
N TYR A 67 12.13 -2.58 4.34
CA TYR A 67 12.39 -3.15 5.66
C TYR A 67 13.52 -4.18 5.62
N ASN A 68 13.49 -5.09 4.63
CA ASN A 68 14.51 -6.14 4.48
C ASN A 68 15.92 -5.58 4.17
N THR A 69 16.01 -4.36 3.64
CA THR A 69 17.28 -3.66 3.42
C THR A 69 17.69 -2.75 4.59
N GLY A 70 17.00 -2.85 5.74
CA GLY A 70 17.32 -2.10 6.96
C GLY A 70 16.92 -0.63 6.91
N LYS A 71 16.04 -0.22 5.98
CA LYS A 71 15.49 1.14 5.98
C LYS A 71 14.45 1.29 7.08
N ILE A 72 14.21 2.54 7.49
CA ILE A 72 13.31 2.88 8.59
C ILE A 72 11.82 2.65 8.28
N LEU A 73 11.47 2.31 7.03
CA LEU A 73 10.10 2.12 6.60
C LEU A 73 9.55 0.76 7.07
N SER A 74 8.46 0.80 7.85
CA SER A 74 7.68 -0.36 8.25
C SER A 74 6.22 -0.19 7.84
N PRO A 75 5.73 -0.89 6.80
CA PRO A 75 4.33 -0.82 6.42
C PRO A 75 3.41 -1.37 7.52
N ALA A 76 3.84 -2.39 8.28
CA ALA A 76 3.04 -2.89 9.39
C ALA A 76 2.91 -1.86 10.53
N ALA A 77 3.99 -1.14 10.89
CA ALA A 77 3.91 -0.08 11.89
C ALA A 77 2.98 1.06 11.45
N LEU A 78 3.01 1.43 10.16
CA LEU A 78 2.14 2.48 9.61
C LEU A 78 0.65 2.10 9.65
N GLU A 79 0.32 0.83 9.48
CA GLU A 79 -1.06 0.32 9.47
C GLU A 79 -1.59 -0.04 10.86
N ILE A 80 -0.74 -0.65 11.70
CA ILE A 80 -1.13 -1.18 13.01
C ILE A 80 -1.15 -0.08 14.07
N ASN A 81 -0.16 0.83 14.09
CA ASN A 81 -0.04 1.85 15.13
C ASN A 81 -1.06 3.00 14.97
N LYS A 82 -1.83 3.04 13.87
CA LYS A 82 -2.89 4.03 13.64
C LYS A 82 -4.25 3.62 14.21
N ARG A 83 -4.37 2.41 14.77
CA ARG A 83 -5.60 1.87 15.36
C ARG A 83 -5.52 1.86 16.87
#